data_AF-A0A453T2M7-F1
#
_entry.id   AF-A0A453T2M7-F1
#
_cell.length_a   1.000
_cell.length_b   1.000
_cell.length_c   1.000
_cell.angle_alpha   90.00
_cell.angle_beta   90.00
_cell.angle_gamma   90.00
#
_symmetry.space_group_name_H-M   'P 1'
#
loop_
_entity.id
_entity.type
_entity.pdbx_description
1 polymer ?
#
loop_
_entity_poly.entity_id
_entity_poly.type
_entity_poly.pdbx_seq_one_letter_code
_entity_poly.pdbx_strand_id
1 'polypeptide(L)'
;MTICVPTVSVCGMAAMGDAMPKEALDWVVGLPDAIIASGKIARFMNDIAAFNRVKSKGGAASSVECYMAEHGVTREVAIAKIGSLIEDGWKSLNQARFGDRALLPAVQRVINLALSFPLYYGGGNDAFTVSTRLRETIEILFVNPIPM
;
A
#
# COMPACT_ATOMS: atom_id res chain seq x y z
N MET A 1 -4.51 -10.55 7.50
CA MET A 1 -3.73 -9.45 6.90
C MET A 1 -3.76 -8.26 7.85
N THR A 2 -2.71 -8.03 8.63
CA THR A 2 -2.66 -6.99 9.68
C THR A 2 -2.28 -5.62 9.09
N ILE A 3 -2.96 -5.15 8.04
CA ILE A 3 -2.66 -3.85 7.44
C ILE A 3 -3.87 -2.93 7.46
N CYS A 4 -3.63 -1.64 7.73
CA CYS A 4 -4.67 -0.64 7.92
C CYS A 4 -5.37 -0.21 6.62
N VAL A 5 -4.90 -0.64 5.44
CA VAL A 5 -5.42 -0.18 4.13
C VAL A 5 -6.94 -0.32 4.02
N PRO A 6 -7.58 -1.45 4.38
CA PRO A 6 -9.04 -1.54 4.37
C PRO A 6 -9.70 -0.50 5.27
N THR A 7 -9.24 -0.37 6.52
CA THR A 7 -9.77 0.60 7.48
C THR A 7 -9.58 2.04 7.00
N VAL A 8 -8.40 2.39 6.50
CA VAL A 8 -8.10 3.73 5.94
C VAL A 8 -9.00 4.02 4.74
N SER A 9 -9.27 3.02 3.89
CA SER A 9 -10.15 3.17 2.73
C SER A 9 -11.59 3.42 3.17
N VAL A 10 -12.10 2.66 4.13
CA VAL A 10 -13.45 2.86 4.71
C VAL A 10 -13.57 4.23 5.35
N CYS A 11 -12.64 4.59 6.25
CA CYS A 11 -12.65 5.89 6.92
C CYS A 11 -12.51 7.06 5.94
N GLY A 12 -11.63 6.94 4.96
CA GLY A 12 -11.40 7.97 3.94
C GLY A 12 -12.60 8.18 3.03
N MET A 13 -13.35 7.12 2.70
CA MET A 13 -14.61 7.25 1.96
C MET A 13 -15.73 7.80 2.83
N ALA A 14 -15.84 7.37 4.08
CA ALA A 14 -16.85 7.88 5.01
C ALA A 14 -16.67 9.38 5.31
N ALA A 15 -15.43 9.84 5.43
CA ALA A 15 -15.09 11.25 5.67
C ALA A 15 -15.51 12.20 4.52
N MET A 16 -15.88 11.68 3.36
CA MET A 16 -16.38 12.47 2.24
C MET A 16 -17.84 12.90 2.41
N GLY A 17 -18.57 12.34 3.39
CA GLY A 17 -19.98 12.65 3.62
C GLY A 17 -20.83 12.43 2.36
N ASP A 18 -21.72 13.37 2.07
CA ASP A 18 -22.67 13.30 0.95
C ASP A 18 -22.01 13.24 -0.45
N ALA A 19 -20.71 13.55 -0.55
CA ALA A 19 -19.97 13.43 -1.80
C ALA A 19 -19.63 11.97 -2.16
N MET A 20 -19.84 11.02 -1.23
CA MET A 20 -19.66 9.58 -1.48
C MET A 20 -21.01 8.86 -1.40
N PRO A 21 -21.46 8.20 -2.49
CA PRO A 21 -22.72 7.46 -2.46
C PRO A 21 -22.64 6.28 -1.50
N LYS A 22 -23.79 5.88 -0.93
CA LYS A 22 -23.88 4.76 0.01
C LYS A 22 -23.38 3.45 -0.62
N GLU A 23 -23.66 3.24 -1.90
CA GLU A 23 -23.24 2.08 -2.67
C GLU A 23 -21.71 1.93 -2.69
N ALA A 24 -20.97 3.04 -2.71
CA ALA A 24 -19.52 3.02 -2.63
C ALA A 24 -19.00 2.68 -1.22
N LEU A 25 -19.72 3.11 -0.17
CA LEU A 25 -19.41 2.74 1.22
C LEU A 25 -19.67 1.25 1.46
N ASP A 26 -20.82 0.75 1.00
CA ASP A 26 -21.15 -0.68 1.08
C ASP A 26 -20.14 -1.51 0.29
N TRP A 27 -19.73 -1.03 -0.90
CA TRP A 27 -18.69 -1.65 -1.70
C TRP A 27 -17.36 -1.75 -0.94
N VAL A 28 -16.83 -0.66 -0.36
CA VAL A 28 -15.52 -0.70 0.34
C VAL A 28 -15.55 -1.56 1.60
N VAL A 29 -16.67 -1.55 2.35
CA VAL A 29 -16.88 -2.40 3.53
C VAL A 29 -16.91 -3.88 3.14
N GLY A 30 -17.40 -4.19 1.93
CA GLY A 30 -17.36 -5.54 1.35
C GLY A 30 -15.96 -6.09 1.03
N LEU A 31 -14.89 -5.32 1.25
CA LEU A 31 -13.50 -5.71 1.00
C LEU A 31 -13.25 -6.28 -0.42
N PRO A 32 -13.56 -5.50 -1.47
CA PRO A 32 -13.45 -5.93 -2.84
C PRO A 32 -11.99 -6.21 -3.21
N ASP A 33 -11.79 -6.95 -4.30
CA ASP A 33 -10.45 -7.35 -4.75
C ASP A 33 -9.48 -6.17 -4.91
N ALA A 34 -9.98 -4.99 -5.29
CA ALA A 34 -9.17 -3.77 -5.34
C ALA A 34 -8.58 -3.38 -3.96
N ILE A 35 -9.38 -3.46 -2.89
CA ILE A 35 -8.94 -3.17 -1.52
C ILE A 35 -7.94 -4.22 -1.05
N ILE A 36 -8.21 -5.50 -1.34
CA ILE A 36 -7.31 -6.60 -1.00
C ILE A 36 -5.97 -6.47 -1.75
N ALA A 37 -6.01 -6.13 -3.05
CA ALA A 37 -4.82 -5.89 -3.87
C ALA A 37 -4.00 -4.72 -3.32
N SER A 38 -4.64 -3.58 -3.02
CA SER A 38 -3.99 -2.43 -2.38
C SER A 38 -3.34 -2.81 -1.04
N GLY A 39 -4.05 -3.56 -0.20
CA GLY A 39 -3.52 -4.06 1.08
C GLY A 39 -2.31 -4.99 0.91
N LYS A 40 -2.34 -5.89 -0.07
CA LYS A 40 -1.20 -6.78 -0.41
C LYS A 40 0.02 -5.98 -0.86
N ILE A 41 -0.16 -5.02 -1.77
CA ILE A 41 0.94 -4.14 -2.24
C ILE A 41 1.58 -3.44 -1.03
N ALA A 42 0.78 -2.77 -0.22
CA ALA A 42 1.28 -2.06 0.96
C ALA A 42 2.06 -2.98 1.91
N ARG A 43 1.50 -4.16 2.20
CA ARG A 43 2.10 -5.14 3.13
C ARG A 43 3.42 -5.65 2.59
N PHE A 44 3.47 -6.08 1.34
CA PHE A 44 4.68 -6.63 0.75
C PHE A 44 5.79 -5.59 0.61
N MET A 45 5.48 -4.35 0.22
CA MET A 45 6.47 -3.28 0.18
C MET A 45 7.00 -2.93 1.57
N ASN A 46 6.10 -2.83 2.56
CA ASN A 46 6.47 -2.61 3.96
C ASN A 46 7.37 -3.73 4.51
N ASP A 47 7.04 -4.99 4.23
CA ASP A 47 7.79 -6.15 4.71
C ASP A 47 9.19 -6.23 4.09
N ILE A 48 9.34 -5.91 2.79
CA ILE A 48 10.65 -5.80 2.14
C ILE A 48 11.48 -4.69 2.80
N ALA A 49 10.88 -3.52 3.02
CA ALA A 49 11.55 -2.39 3.67
C ALA A 49 11.99 -2.71 5.11
N ALA A 50 11.09 -3.29 5.89
CA ALA A 50 11.34 -3.69 7.27
C ALA A 50 12.42 -4.76 7.37
N PHE A 51 12.46 -5.70 6.41
CA PHE A 51 13.49 -6.74 6.34
C PHE A 51 14.87 -6.17 5.97
N ASN A 52 14.93 -5.17 5.10
CA ASN A 52 16.18 -4.51 4.72
C ASN A 52 16.77 -3.63 5.84
N ARG A 53 15.92 -3.13 6.74
CA ARG A 53 16.38 -2.48 7.96
C ARG A 53 17.02 -3.52 8.86
N VAL A 54 18.31 -3.38 9.18
CA VAL A 54 19.04 -4.28 10.09
C VAL A 54 18.20 -4.52 11.34
N LYS A 55 17.75 -5.76 11.49
CA LYS A 55 16.68 -6.21 12.39
C LYS A 55 16.78 -5.59 13.80
N SER A 56 15.79 -4.82 14.23
CA SER A 56 15.49 -4.69 15.66
C SER A 56 14.85 -6.02 16.09
N LYS A 57 15.56 -6.80 16.91
CA LYS A 57 15.04 -8.05 17.48
C LYS A 57 13.69 -7.78 18.18
N GLY A 58 12.61 -8.43 17.75
CA GLY A 58 11.31 -8.39 18.46
C GLY A 58 10.03 -8.28 17.61
N GLY A 59 10.11 -8.10 16.28
CA GLY A 59 8.92 -8.07 15.41
C GLY A 59 8.43 -9.46 14.97
N ALA A 60 7.17 -9.54 14.53
CA ALA A 60 6.65 -10.72 13.81
C ALA A 60 7.43 -10.95 12.51
N ALA A 61 7.47 -12.21 12.03
CA ALA A 61 8.17 -12.56 10.80
C ALA A 61 7.60 -11.82 9.58
N SER A 62 8.48 -11.26 8.74
CA SER A 62 8.07 -10.58 7.51
C SER A 62 7.69 -11.59 6.43
N SER A 63 6.94 -11.17 5.40
CA SER A 63 6.62 -12.03 4.25
C SER A 63 7.88 -12.60 3.58
N VAL A 64 9.00 -11.86 3.58
CA VAL A 64 10.29 -12.34 3.05
C VAL A 64 10.81 -13.50 3.88
N GLU A 65 10.79 -13.36 5.20
CA GLU A 65 11.27 -14.39 6.14
C GLU A 65 10.40 -15.64 6.10
N CYS A 66 9.08 -15.47 6.07
CA CYS A 66 8.13 -16.57 5.92
C CYS A 66 8.39 -17.35 4.62
N TYR A 67 8.53 -16.65 3.48
CA TYR A 67 8.76 -17.31 2.20
C TYR A 67 10.10 -18.06 2.15
N MET A 68 11.16 -17.48 2.71
CA MET A 68 12.46 -18.16 2.82
C MET A 68 12.36 -19.42 3.67
N ALA A 69 11.69 -19.35 4.82
CA ALA A 69 11.54 -20.48 5.74
C ALA A 69 10.66 -21.59 5.15
N GLU A 70 9.57 -21.24 4.48
CA GLU A 70 8.63 -22.20 3.88
C GLU A 70 9.23 -22.94 2.68
N HIS A 71 10.00 -22.25 1.85
CA HIS A 71 10.52 -22.82 0.60
C HIS A 71 12.01 -23.17 0.62
N GLY A 72 12.74 -22.85 1.71
CA GLY A 72 14.17 -23.13 1.81
C GLY A 72 15.03 -22.36 0.79
N VAL A 73 14.57 -21.17 0.38
CA VAL A 73 15.19 -20.37 -0.69
C VAL A 73 16.04 -19.22 -0.14
N THR A 74 16.89 -18.64 -0.99
CA THR A 74 17.67 -17.46 -0.63
C THR A 74 16.78 -16.22 -0.51
N ARG A 75 17.34 -15.19 0.13
CA ARG A 75 16.74 -13.85 0.23
C ARG A 75 16.33 -13.28 -1.13
N GLU A 76 17.21 -13.41 -2.12
CA GLU A 76 17.04 -12.83 -3.45
C GLU A 76 15.86 -13.48 -4.17
N VAL A 77 15.71 -14.81 -4.04
CA VAL A 77 14.58 -15.56 -4.59
C VAL A 77 13.27 -15.15 -3.91
N ALA A 78 13.27 -15.01 -2.58
CA ALA A 78 12.09 -14.58 -1.83
C ALA A 78 11.65 -13.15 -2.20
N ILE A 79 12.59 -12.20 -2.27
CA ILE A 79 12.32 -10.81 -2.68
C ILE A 79 11.77 -10.76 -4.11
N ALA A 80 12.37 -11.52 -5.04
CA ALA A 80 11.89 -11.58 -6.42
C ALA A 80 10.45 -12.11 -6.50
N LYS A 81 10.12 -13.17 -5.75
CA LYS A 81 8.76 -13.70 -5.71
C LYS A 81 7.77 -12.70 -5.13
N ILE A 82 8.11 -12.05 -4.03
CA ILE A 82 7.24 -11.03 -3.40
C ILE A 82 7.06 -9.84 -4.35
N GLY A 83 8.11 -9.45 -5.08
CA GLY A 83 8.04 -8.47 -6.16
C GLY A 83 7.00 -8.83 -7.22
N SER A 84 6.97 -10.09 -7.67
CA SER A 84 5.95 -10.53 -8.64
C SER A 84 4.53 -10.44 -8.07
N LEU A 85 4.35 -10.74 -6.77
CA LEU A 85 3.04 -10.60 -6.11
C LEU A 85 2.60 -9.13 -5.98
N ILE A 86 3.54 -8.20 -5.81
CA ILE A 86 3.27 -6.76 -5.87
C ILE A 86 2.79 -6.37 -7.28
N GLU A 87 3.49 -6.83 -8.33
CA GLU A 87 3.09 -6.58 -9.72
C GLU A 87 1.68 -7.11 -10.04
N ASP A 88 1.34 -8.31 -9.56
CA ASP A 88 0.01 -8.88 -9.73
C ASP A 88 -1.07 -8.08 -8.98
N GLY A 89 -0.72 -7.52 -7.81
CA GLY A 89 -1.56 -6.54 -7.12
C GLY A 89 -1.82 -5.30 -7.97
N TRP A 90 -0.80 -4.75 -8.61
CA TRP A 90 -0.94 -3.58 -9.51
C TRP A 90 -1.82 -3.89 -10.72
N LYS A 91 -1.66 -5.07 -11.34
CA LYS A 91 -2.54 -5.52 -12.43
C LYS A 91 -3.99 -5.61 -11.98
N SER A 92 -4.24 -6.15 -10.78
CA SER A 92 -5.58 -6.25 -10.20
C SER A 92 -6.21 -4.88 -9.96
N LEU A 93 -5.45 -3.91 -9.45
CA LEU A 93 -5.90 -2.52 -9.29
C LEU A 93 -6.22 -1.85 -10.62
N ASN A 94 -5.38 -2.05 -11.64
CA ASN A 94 -5.63 -1.52 -12.97
C ASN A 94 -6.89 -2.11 -13.58
N GLN A 95 -7.12 -3.43 -13.42
CA GLN A 95 -8.33 -4.09 -13.91
C GLN A 95 -9.59 -3.56 -13.24
N ALA A 96 -9.54 -3.24 -11.94
CA ALA A 96 -10.68 -2.71 -11.20
C ALA A 96 -11.26 -1.41 -11.79
N ARG A 97 -10.47 -0.63 -12.53
CA ARG A 97 -10.95 0.58 -13.23
C ARG A 97 -11.97 0.30 -14.32
N PHE A 98 -11.94 -0.91 -14.87
CA PHE A 98 -12.82 -1.35 -15.97
C PHE A 98 -14.06 -2.11 -15.47
N GLY A 99 -14.28 -2.16 -14.16
CA GLY A 99 -15.48 -2.71 -13.55
C GLY A 99 -16.68 -1.77 -13.65
N ASP A 100 -17.50 -1.72 -12.60
CA ASP A 100 -18.66 -0.83 -12.54
C ASP A 100 -18.24 0.65 -12.58
N ARG A 101 -18.74 1.37 -13.59
CA ARG A 101 -18.48 2.80 -13.79
C ARG A 101 -19.02 3.65 -12.64
N ALA A 102 -20.10 3.24 -11.98
CA ALA A 102 -20.63 3.94 -10.81
C ALA A 102 -19.66 3.90 -9.63
N LEU A 103 -18.84 2.84 -9.52
CA LEU A 103 -17.85 2.65 -8.46
C LEU A 103 -16.48 3.23 -8.80
N LEU A 104 -16.25 3.66 -10.05
CA LEU A 104 -14.98 4.21 -10.50
C LEU A 104 -14.42 5.32 -9.59
N PRO A 105 -15.20 6.27 -9.06
CA PRO A 105 -14.70 7.27 -8.11
C PRO A 105 -14.11 6.63 -6.84
N ALA A 106 -14.76 5.61 -6.28
CA ALA A 106 -14.29 4.89 -5.10
C ALA A 106 -13.04 4.07 -5.41
N VAL A 107 -13.04 3.33 -6.53
CA VAL A 107 -11.87 2.58 -7.03
C VAL A 107 -10.67 3.50 -7.21
N GLN A 108 -10.87 4.68 -7.80
CA GLN A 108 -9.78 5.64 -8.04
C GLN A 108 -9.16 6.15 -6.72
N ARG A 109 -9.95 6.27 -5.65
CA ARG A 109 -9.40 6.61 -4.31
C ARG A 109 -8.52 5.49 -3.76
N VAL A 110 -8.94 4.24 -3.89
CA VAL A 110 -8.12 3.07 -3.49
C VAL A 110 -6.81 3.03 -4.26
N ILE A 111 -6.86 3.33 -5.57
CA ILE A 111 -5.66 3.39 -6.41
C ILE A 111 -4.76 4.55 -6.00
N ASN A 112 -5.31 5.74 -5.73
CA ASN A 112 -4.52 6.88 -5.27
C ASN A 112 -3.82 6.59 -3.93
N LEU A 113 -4.51 5.90 -3.02
CA LEU A 113 -3.88 5.40 -1.79
C LEU A 113 -2.75 4.43 -2.13
N ALA A 114 -2.97 3.49 -3.05
CA ALA A 114 -1.93 2.53 -3.46
C ALA A 114 -0.69 3.20 -4.05
N LEU A 115 -0.89 4.22 -4.89
CA LEU A 115 0.18 5.01 -5.52
C LEU A 115 1.04 5.78 -4.50
N SER A 116 0.57 5.95 -3.26
CA SER A 116 1.39 6.55 -2.21
C SER A 116 2.41 5.57 -1.60
N PHE A 117 2.21 4.26 -1.70
CA PHE A 117 3.11 3.29 -1.04
C PHE A 117 4.56 3.32 -1.55
N PRO A 118 4.84 3.53 -2.85
CA PRO A 118 6.20 3.76 -3.32
C PRO A 118 6.90 4.98 -2.70
N LEU A 119 6.16 6.02 -2.28
CA LEU A 119 6.75 7.16 -1.57
C LEU A 119 7.34 6.72 -0.23
N TYR A 120 6.62 5.85 0.48
CA TYR A 120 7.03 5.40 1.81
C TYR A 120 8.03 4.23 1.77
N TYR A 121 7.82 3.30 0.82
CA TYR A 121 8.46 2.00 0.80
C TYR A 121 9.32 1.72 -0.44
N GLY A 122 9.34 2.64 -1.40
CA GLY A 122 10.10 2.50 -2.64
C GLY A 122 11.59 2.28 -2.40
N GLY A 123 12.22 1.43 -3.22
CA GLY A 123 13.63 1.06 -3.06
C GLY A 123 13.94 0.25 -1.80
N GLY A 124 12.92 -0.31 -1.14
CA GLY A 124 13.09 -1.00 0.16
C GLY A 124 13.34 -0.03 1.31
N ASN A 125 12.88 1.21 1.18
CA ASN A 125 12.99 2.23 2.21
C ASN A 125 11.91 2.06 3.28
N ASP A 126 12.19 2.39 4.54
CA ASP A 126 11.13 2.49 5.57
C ASP A 126 10.99 3.95 6.00
N ALA A 127 10.36 4.76 5.16
CA ALA A 127 10.20 6.19 5.41
C ALA A 127 9.16 6.49 6.49
N PHE A 128 8.34 5.50 6.87
CA PHE A 128 7.40 5.63 7.97
C PHE A 128 8.14 5.57 9.31
N THR A 129 9.04 4.59 9.48
CA THR A 129 9.88 4.49 10.69
C THR A 129 11.02 5.51 10.69
N VAL A 130 11.62 5.77 9.53
CA VAL A 130 12.73 6.72 9.36
C VAL A 130 12.21 7.96 8.63
N SER A 131 11.47 8.79 9.37
CA SER A 131 10.72 9.95 8.84
C SER A 131 11.58 11.02 8.17
N THR A 132 12.88 11.09 8.49
CA THR A 132 13.82 12.02 7.82
C THR A 132 13.89 11.80 6.31
N ARG A 133 13.51 10.62 5.82
CA ARG A 133 13.43 10.28 4.39
C ARG A 133 12.32 11.01 3.64
N LEU A 134 11.31 11.54 4.34
CA LEU A 134 10.22 12.33 3.74
C LEU A 134 10.45 13.84 3.86
N ARG A 135 11.54 14.27 4.50
CA ARG A 135 11.76 15.68 4.85
C ARG A 135 11.67 16.60 3.64
N GLU A 136 12.42 16.31 2.59
CA GLU A 136 12.44 17.13 1.37
C GLU A 136 11.06 17.21 0.72
N THR A 137 10.35 16.07 0.62
CA THR A 137 8.98 16.03 0.09
C THR A 137 8.02 16.88 0.93
N ILE A 138 8.11 16.81 2.25
CA ILE A 138 7.29 17.63 3.16
C ILE A 138 7.62 19.11 3.01
N GLU A 139 8.90 19.46 2.93
CA GLU A 139 9.35 20.84 2.76
C GLU A 139 8.82 21.43 1.45
N ILE A 140 8.91 20.70 0.34
CA ILE A 140 8.38 21.14 -0.98
C ILE A 140 6.86 21.28 -0.97
N LEU A 141 6.13 20.35 -0.36
CA LEU A 141 4.66 20.34 -0.43
C LEU A 141 3.99 21.30 0.56
N PHE A 142 4.61 21.54 1.72
CA PHE A 142 3.92 22.19 2.85
C PHE A 142 4.69 23.34 3.50
N VAL A 143 5.96 23.57 3.17
CA VAL A 143 6.78 24.61 3.81
C VAL A 143 7.21 25.68 2.82
N ASN A 144 7.75 25.28 1.67
CA ASN A 144 8.35 26.17 0.70
C ASN A 144 7.34 26.50 -0.41
N PRO A 145 6.87 27.76 -0.53
CA PRO A 145 5.97 28.14 -1.61
C PRO A 145 6.68 28.07 -2.96
N ILE A 146 5.91 27.77 -4.02
CA ILE A 146 6.41 27.90 -5.39
C ILE A 146 6.68 29.39 -5.64
N PRO A 147 7.90 29.77 -6.07
CA PRO A 147 8.20 31.16 -6.41
C PRO A 147 7.22 31.68 -7.46
N MET A 148 6.69 32.88 -7.24
CA MET A 148 5.83 33.59 -8.19
C MET A 148 6.65 34.35 -9.23
#